data_AF-A0A6L3EHD9-F1
#
_entry.id   AF-A0A6L3EHD9-F1
#
_cell.length_a   1.000
_cell.length_b   1.000
_cell.length_c   1.000
_cell.angle_alpha   90.00
_cell.angle_beta   90.00
_cell.angle_gamma   90.00
#
_symmetry.space_group_name_H-M   'P 1'
#
loop_
_entity.id
_entity.type
_entity.pdbx_description
1 polymer ?
#
loop_
_entity_poly.entity_id
_entity_poly.type
_entity_poly.pdbx_seq_one_letter_code
_entity_poly.pdbx_strand_id
1 'polypeptide(L)'
;MKFHLLFASAFSLFSITAAYAQDQGFTVPDGASEELAEALKPKPELGDRLISDQPEDIQAVMREQLIETTNRPLPPVPAATKKQLFDQLMAVSGMGMRDLFNFMTSKKKAADGVTFDEVIESMLIKANEVNFKNVGHNKFWKDASAVTGYPALRVEILQFCDAVVGRRMLDFSPEFSIFIPCRITVMEDANGDIWLMTLDWDVSWLANAWHPDSELSDQLKEDALRIRDAMEAIMHAGANALW
;
A
#
# COMPACT_ATOMS: atom_id res chain seq x y z
N MET A 1 -23.72 2.91 -30.85
CA MET A 1 -23.84 3.58 -29.53
C MET A 1 -22.68 3.18 -28.60
N LYS A 2 -21.42 3.30 -29.04
CA LYS A 2 -20.23 2.81 -28.28
C LYS A 2 -19.12 3.87 -28.09
N PHE A 3 -19.46 5.15 -28.25
CA PHE A 3 -18.48 6.26 -28.17
C PHE A 3 -18.66 7.19 -26.95
N HIS A 4 -19.66 6.95 -26.10
CA HIS A 4 -19.94 7.82 -24.93
C HIS A 4 -19.44 7.29 -23.58
N LEU A 5 -19.01 6.03 -23.45
CA LEU A 5 -18.50 5.52 -22.17
C LEU A 5 -17.02 5.85 -21.89
N LEU A 6 -16.21 6.10 -22.93
CA LEU A 6 -14.78 6.43 -22.74
C LEU A 6 -14.54 7.87 -22.27
N PHE A 7 -15.48 8.80 -22.51
CA PHE A 7 -15.35 10.18 -22.08
C PHE A 7 -15.73 10.40 -20.61
N ALA A 8 -16.61 9.57 -20.05
CA ALA A 8 -17.03 9.69 -18.66
C ALA A 8 -15.93 9.28 -17.67
N SER A 9 -15.13 8.25 -17.98
CA SER A 9 -14.04 7.79 -17.10
C SER A 9 -12.87 8.79 -17.07
N ALA A 10 -12.53 9.40 -18.21
CA ALA A 10 -11.47 10.40 -18.29
C ALA A 10 -11.80 11.70 -17.56
N PHE A 11 -13.08 12.15 -17.62
CA PHE A 11 -13.53 13.34 -16.87
C PHE A 11 -13.59 13.11 -15.36
N SER A 12 -13.97 11.89 -14.94
CA SER A 12 -13.94 11.47 -13.54
C SER A 12 -12.51 11.45 -12.99
N LEU A 13 -11.55 10.90 -13.74
CA LEU A 13 -10.15 10.86 -13.33
C LEU A 13 -9.54 12.27 -13.23
N PHE A 14 -9.86 13.19 -14.16
CA PHE A 14 -9.37 14.57 -14.12
C PHE A 14 -9.98 15.41 -12.99
N SER A 15 -11.24 15.16 -12.66
CA SER A 15 -11.94 15.88 -11.58
C SER A 15 -11.53 15.37 -10.20
N ILE A 16 -11.25 14.07 -10.08
CA ILE A 16 -10.67 13.48 -8.87
C ILE A 16 -9.24 14.01 -8.70
N THR A 17 -8.37 13.98 -9.72
CA THR A 17 -7.00 14.51 -9.59
C THR A 17 -6.95 16.01 -9.29
N ALA A 18 -7.87 16.82 -9.83
CA ALA A 18 -7.95 18.25 -9.54
C ALA A 18 -8.42 18.56 -8.11
N ALA A 19 -9.45 17.86 -7.61
CA ALA A 19 -9.88 17.97 -6.22
C ALA A 19 -8.83 17.43 -5.24
N TYR A 20 -8.09 16.40 -5.66
CA TYR A 20 -7.05 15.74 -4.88
C TYR A 20 -5.74 16.55 -4.77
N ALA A 21 -5.39 17.30 -5.81
CA ALA A 21 -4.25 18.22 -5.79
C ALA A 21 -4.50 19.44 -4.90
N GLN A 22 -5.77 19.76 -4.62
CA GLN A 22 -6.17 20.94 -3.85
C GLN A 22 -6.02 20.74 -2.33
N ASP A 23 -6.09 19.50 -1.84
CA ASP A 23 -6.02 19.15 -0.41
C ASP A 23 -4.59 18.83 0.09
N GLN A 24 -3.61 18.80 -0.81
CA GLN A 24 -2.20 18.46 -0.53
C GLN A 24 -1.22 19.47 -1.16
N GLY A 25 -1.73 20.58 -1.69
CA GLY A 25 -0.93 21.61 -2.33
C GLY A 25 -0.15 22.42 -1.32
N PHE A 26 1.08 22.81 -1.66
CA PHE A 26 1.81 23.79 -0.89
C PHE A 26 1.10 25.15 -0.97
N THR A 27 0.94 25.82 0.17
CA THR A 27 0.40 27.18 0.21
C THR A 27 1.45 28.16 -0.30
N VAL A 28 1.04 29.14 -1.11
CA VAL A 28 1.96 30.20 -1.57
C VAL A 28 2.04 31.29 -0.49
N PRO A 29 3.23 31.57 0.08
CA PRO A 29 3.37 32.62 1.09
C PRO A 29 3.03 34.02 0.56
N ASP A 30 2.54 34.89 1.43
CA ASP A 30 2.31 36.30 1.09
C ASP A 30 3.62 36.98 0.66
N GLY A 31 3.60 37.63 -0.51
CA GLY A 31 4.79 38.29 -1.08
C GLY A 31 5.80 37.34 -1.74
N ALA A 32 5.44 36.07 -1.97
CA ALA A 32 6.27 35.14 -2.73
C ALA A 32 6.63 35.69 -4.12
N SER A 33 7.84 35.38 -4.59
CA SER A 33 8.22 35.65 -5.98
C SER A 33 7.33 34.86 -6.95
N GLU A 34 7.18 35.35 -8.18
CA GLU A 34 6.42 34.64 -9.22
C GLU A 34 7.01 33.24 -9.49
N GLU A 35 8.34 33.12 -9.40
CA GLU A 35 9.06 31.84 -9.53
C GLU A 35 8.69 30.87 -8.41
N LEU A 36 8.68 31.32 -7.15
CA LEU A 36 8.28 30.49 -6.01
C LEU A 36 6.80 30.11 -6.11
N ALA A 37 5.92 31.06 -6.41
CA ALA A 37 4.49 30.81 -6.57
C ALA A 37 4.22 29.79 -7.69
N GLU A 38 4.98 29.84 -8.78
CA GLU A 38 4.90 28.88 -9.87
C GLU A 38 5.48 27.52 -9.48
N ALA A 39 6.55 27.46 -8.70
CA ALA A 39 7.17 26.22 -8.24
C ALA A 39 6.27 25.41 -7.29
N LEU A 40 5.46 26.07 -6.48
CA LEU A 40 4.56 25.43 -5.50
C LEU A 40 3.26 24.86 -6.13
N LYS A 41 2.97 25.18 -7.39
CA LYS A 41 1.77 24.67 -8.07
C LYS A 41 1.88 23.16 -8.38
N PRO A 42 0.77 22.42 -8.33
CA PRO A 42 0.74 21.02 -8.75
C PRO A 42 0.99 20.92 -10.26
N LYS A 43 1.90 20.03 -10.65
CA LYS A 43 2.39 19.88 -12.04
C LYS A 43 2.50 18.41 -12.45
N PRO A 44 1.40 17.64 -12.49
CA PRO A 44 1.45 16.19 -12.75
C PRO A 44 2.15 15.81 -14.07
N GLU A 45 2.13 16.70 -15.06
CA GLU A 45 2.74 16.55 -16.38
C GLU A 45 4.27 16.44 -16.37
N LEU A 46 4.92 16.93 -15.31
CA LEU A 46 6.38 16.93 -15.20
C LEU A 46 6.94 15.60 -14.62
N GLY A 47 6.08 14.70 -14.13
CA GLY A 47 6.50 13.40 -13.61
C GLY A 47 7.29 13.46 -12.29
N ASP A 48 8.20 12.50 -12.13
CA ASP A 48 8.97 12.24 -10.91
C ASP A 48 9.90 13.39 -10.54
N ARG A 49 9.75 13.95 -9.34
CA ARG A 49 10.59 15.02 -8.79
C ARG A 49 10.74 14.87 -7.29
N LEU A 50 11.93 15.17 -6.78
CA LEU A 50 12.17 15.24 -5.35
C LEU A 50 12.19 16.71 -4.91
N ILE A 51 11.80 16.94 -3.65
CA ILE A 51 12.00 18.25 -3.00
C ILE A 51 13.49 18.59 -3.01
N SER A 52 14.37 17.60 -2.80
CA SER A 52 15.82 17.79 -2.82
C SER A 52 16.38 18.30 -4.15
N ASP A 53 15.62 18.19 -5.24
CA ASP A 53 16.05 18.61 -6.57
C ASP A 53 15.63 20.06 -6.87
N GLN A 54 14.81 20.68 -6.01
CA GLN A 54 14.38 22.07 -6.17
C GLN A 54 15.46 23.07 -5.70
N PRO A 55 15.41 24.33 -6.15
CA PRO A 55 16.23 25.41 -5.58
C PRO A 55 16.09 25.53 -4.05
N GLU A 56 17.15 25.93 -3.35
CA GLU A 56 17.22 25.92 -1.87
C GLU A 56 16.12 26.76 -1.19
N ASP A 57 15.75 27.88 -1.78
CA ASP A 57 14.67 28.76 -1.32
C ASP A 57 13.30 28.08 -1.42
N ILE A 58 13.03 27.38 -2.52
CA ILE A 58 11.81 26.58 -2.69
C ILE A 58 11.80 25.39 -1.72
N GLN A 59 12.94 24.72 -1.54
CA GLN A 59 13.07 23.64 -0.56
C GLN A 59 12.73 24.09 0.85
N ALA A 60 13.23 25.27 1.25
CA ALA A 60 12.98 25.81 2.59
C ALA A 60 11.49 25.98 2.86
N VAL A 61 10.76 26.61 1.93
CA VAL A 61 9.32 26.83 2.04
C VAL A 61 8.53 25.51 2.06
N MET A 62 8.85 24.58 1.16
CA MET A 62 8.20 23.26 1.14
C MET A 62 8.43 22.49 2.44
N ARG A 63 9.66 22.48 2.96
CA ARG A 63 10.00 21.77 4.18
C ARG A 63 9.37 22.41 5.42
N GLU A 64 9.26 23.73 5.47
CA GLU A 64 8.58 24.44 6.56
C GLU A 64 7.12 23.99 6.68
N GLN A 65 6.40 23.96 5.56
CA GLN A 65 4.99 23.50 5.54
C GLN A 65 4.85 22.01 5.90
N LEU A 66 5.79 21.17 5.48
CA LEU A 66 5.77 19.73 5.80
C LEU A 66 6.11 19.44 7.27
N ILE A 67 6.84 20.32 7.96
CA ILE A 67 7.18 20.10 9.38
C ILE A 67 5.91 20.06 10.25
N GLU A 68 4.86 20.78 9.85
CA GLU A 68 3.60 20.84 10.61
C GLU A 68 2.66 19.68 10.29
N THR A 69 2.79 19.07 9.11
CA THR A 69 1.84 18.07 8.59
C THR A 69 2.39 16.64 8.58
N THR A 70 3.67 16.45 8.87
CA THR A 70 4.33 15.13 8.81
C THR A 70 4.95 14.72 10.14
N ASN A 71 4.60 13.52 10.60
CA ASN A 71 5.22 12.92 11.78
C ASN A 71 6.64 12.42 11.46
N ARG A 72 7.48 12.40 12.48
CA ARG A 72 8.87 11.92 12.40
C ARG A 72 8.99 10.52 12.96
N PRO A 73 9.99 9.73 12.53
CA PRO A 73 10.22 8.42 13.10
C PRO A 73 10.36 8.49 14.63
N LEU A 74 9.62 7.64 15.31
CA LEU A 74 9.68 7.47 16.75
C LEU A 74 11.02 6.83 17.16
N PRO A 75 11.51 7.10 18.39
CA PRO A 75 12.68 6.41 18.91
C PRO A 75 12.49 4.88 18.91
N PRO A 76 13.55 4.11 18.61
CA PRO A 76 13.45 2.66 18.60
C PRO A 76 13.15 2.10 19.99
N VAL A 77 12.20 1.17 20.08
CA VAL A 77 11.90 0.47 21.33
C VAL A 77 13.07 -0.49 21.68
N PRO A 78 13.59 -0.48 22.93
CA PRO A 78 14.70 -1.34 23.34
C PRO A 78 14.38 -2.84 23.19
N ALA A 79 15.39 -3.63 22.82
CA ALA A 79 15.23 -5.08 22.57
C ALA A 79 14.71 -5.85 23.79
N ALA A 80 15.17 -5.49 25.01
CA ALA A 80 14.70 -6.10 26.25
C ALA A 80 13.20 -5.84 26.48
N THR A 81 12.74 -4.62 26.23
CA THR A 81 11.33 -4.23 26.35
C THR A 81 10.47 -4.97 25.34
N LYS A 82 10.90 -5.04 24.07
CA LYS A 82 10.22 -5.83 23.03
C LYS A 82 10.06 -7.27 23.47
N LYS A 83 11.17 -7.90 23.91
CA LYS A 83 11.16 -9.29 24.37
C LYS A 83 10.15 -9.49 25.50
N GLN A 84 10.21 -8.65 26.53
CA GLN A 84 9.32 -8.75 27.69
C GLN A 84 7.83 -8.67 27.28
N LEU A 85 7.47 -7.71 26.43
CA LEU A 85 6.08 -7.52 25.98
C LEU A 85 5.59 -8.68 25.11
N PHE A 86 6.41 -9.14 24.16
CA PHE A 86 6.06 -10.27 23.32
C PHE A 86 5.97 -11.57 24.13
N ASP A 87 6.88 -11.83 25.07
CA ASP A 87 6.81 -13.00 25.95
C ASP A 87 5.50 -13.02 26.74
N GLN A 88 5.08 -11.87 27.27
CA GLN A 88 3.82 -11.74 28.00
C GLN A 88 2.60 -11.99 27.08
N LEU A 89 2.58 -11.39 25.89
CA LEU A 89 1.50 -11.57 24.93
C LEU A 89 1.37 -13.04 24.49
N MET A 90 2.48 -13.70 24.21
CA MET A 90 2.49 -15.11 23.82
C MET A 90 2.08 -16.02 24.99
N ALA A 91 2.52 -15.74 26.21
CA ALA A 91 2.12 -16.49 27.39
C ALA A 91 0.61 -16.42 27.67
N VAL A 92 -0.01 -15.24 27.45
CA VAL A 92 -1.46 -15.05 27.65
C VAL A 92 -2.27 -15.67 26.52
N SER A 93 -1.85 -15.49 25.27
CA SER A 93 -2.59 -16.00 24.11
C SER A 93 -2.48 -17.52 23.94
N GLY A 94 -1.40 -18.14 24.43
CA GLY A 94 -1.11 -19.55 24.18
C GLY A 94 -0.77 -19.87 22.71
N MET A 95 -0.63 -18.86 21.86
CA MET A 95 -0.34 -19.03 20.43
C MET A 95 1.13 -19.38 20.20
N GLY A 96 1.36 -20.36 19.32
CA GLY A 96 2.68 -20.59 18.75
C GLY A 96 3.00 -19.59 17.62
N MET A 97 4.26 -19.59 17.18
CA MET A 97 4.69 -18.72 16.07
C MET A 97 3.91 -18.96 14.77
N ARG A 98 3.56 -20.22 14.48
CA ARG A 98 2.74 -20.56 13.30
C ARG A 98 1.33 -19.99 13.41
N ASP A 99 0.75 -20.03 14.61
CA ASP A 99 -0.59 -19.49 14.86
C ASP A 99 -0.59 -17.97 14.73
N LEU A 100 0.47 -17.30 15.19
CA LEU A 100 0.63 -15.86 15.03
C LEU A 100 0.70 -15.44 13.56
N PHE A 101 1.50 -16.13 12.74
CA PHE A 101 1.55 -15.83 11.30
C PHE A 101 0.20 -16.09 10.63
N ASN A 102 -0.45 -17.19 11.01
CA ASN A 102 -1.79 -17.52 10.53
C ASN A 102 -2.83 -16.46 10.93
N PHE A 103 -2.75 -15.94 12.14
CA PHE A 103 -3.63 -14.90 12.68
C PHE A 103 -3.52 -13.58 11.90
N MET A 104 -2.32 -13.22 11.44
CA MET A 104 -2.08 -11.99 10.68
C MET A 104 -2.30 -12.15 9.16
N THR A 105 -2.78 -13.30 8.68
CA THR A 105 -2.83 -13.60 7.24
C THR A 105 -4.26 -13.82 6.75
N SER A 106 -4.72 -12.97 5.83
CA SER A 106 -5.88 -13.26 4.99
C SER A 106 -5.46 -14.18 3.84
N LYS A 107 -6.28 -15.18 3.52
CA LYS A 107 -5.96 -16.22 2.54
C LYS A 107 -7.15 -16.62 1.68
N LYS A 108 -6.87 -16.94 0.41
CA LYS A 108 -7.83 -17.56 -0.51
C LYS A 108 -7.16 -18.70 -1.25
N LYS A 109 -7.83 -19.84 -1.36
CA LYS A 109 -7.44 -20.90 -2.28
C LYS A 109 -8.01 -20.56 -3.67
N ALA A 110 -7.22 -20.76 -4.72
CA ALA A 110 -7.72 -20.63 -6.09
C ALA A 110 -8.76 -21.73 -6.39
N ALA A 111 -9.72 -21.42 -7.26
CA ALA A 111 -10.74 -22.36 -7.69
C ALA A 111 -10.13 -23.50 -8.52
N ASP A 112 -10.80 -24.65 -8.50
CA ASP A 112 -10.34 -25.84 -9.23
C ASP A 112 -10.21 -25.54 -10.73
N GLY A 113 -9.08 -25.94 -11.32
CA GLY A 113 -8.78 -25.75 -12.74
C GLY A 113 -8.18 -24.38 -13.10
N VAL A 114 -8.15 -23.42 -12.17
CA VAL A 114 -7.46 -22.15 -12.37
C VAL A 114 -5.94 -22.37 -12.35
N THR A 115 -5.25 -21.87 -13.37
CA THR A 115 -3.80 -21.95 -13.47
C THR A 115 -3.11 -20.77 -12.78
N PHE A 116 -1.85 -20.95 -12.39
CA PHE A 116 -1.09 -19.91 -11.70
C PHE A 116 -0.97 -18.61 -12.51
N ASP A 117 -0.80 -18.71 -13.84
CA ASP A 117 -0.71 -17.51 -14.68
C ASP A 117 -2.04 -16.77 -14.79
N GLU A 118 -3.17 -17.49 -14.81
CA GLU A 118 -4.49 -16.88 -14.79
C GLU A 118 -4.77 -16.14 -13.48
N VAL A 119 -4.30 -16.67 -12.34
CA VAL A 119 -4.35 -15.97 -11.04
C VAL A 119 -3.61 -14.63 -11.13
N ILE A 120 -2.38 -14.64 -11.65
CA ILE A 120 -1.53 -13.46 -11.75
C ILE A 120 -2.15 -12.41 -12.67
N GLU A 121 -2.60 -12.81 -13.86
CA GLU A 121 -3.19 -11.91 -14.85
C GLU A 121 -4.50 -11.30 -14.34
N SER A 122 -5.38 -12.09 -13.74
CA SER A 122 -6.65 -11.61 -13.18
C SER A 122 -6.42 -10.57 -12.07
N MET A 123 -5.42 -10.79 -11.21
CA MET A 123 -5.05 -9.79 -10.20
C MET A 123 -4.56 -8.50 -10.84
N LEU A 124 -3.71 -8.56 -11.86
CA LEU A 124 -3.17 -7.37 -12.53
C LEU A 124 -4.25 -6.58 -13.26
N ILE A 125 -5.21 -7.26 -13.91
CA ILE A 125 -6.37 -6.62 -14.54
C ILE A 125 -7.22 -5.94 -13.46
N LYS A 126 -7.61 -6.68 -12.41
CA LYS A 126 -8.44 -6.14 -11.33
C LYS A 126 -7.79 -4.96 -10.64
N ALA A 127 -6.49 -5.03 -10.40
CA ALA A 127 -5.69 -3.96 -9.80
C ALA A 127 -5.78 -2.65 -10.61
N ASN A 128 -5.75 -2.73 -11.94
CA ASN A 128 -5.97 -1.56 -12.80
C ASN A 128 -7.40 -1.03 -12.70
N GLU A 129 -8.42 -1.90 -12.67
CA GLU A 129 -9.83 -1.48 -12.57
C GLU A 129 -10.14 -0.73 -11.27
N VAL A 130 -9.53 -1.16 -10.16
CA VAL A 130 -9.73 -0.53 -8.83
C VAL A 130 -8.73 0.59 -8.56
N ASN A 131 -7.99 1.06 -9.57
CA ASN A 131 -6.96 2.10 -9.49
C ASN A 131 -5.88 1.83 -8.43
N PHE A 132 -5.47 0.56 -8.30
CA PHE A 132 -4.45 0.16 -7.35
C PHE A 132 -3.24 -0.41 -8.08
N LYS A 133 -2.27 0.47 -8.36
CA LYS A 133 -1.20 0.22 -9.34
C LYS A 133 -0.29 -0.93 -8.91
N ASN A 134 0.04 -1.82 -9.84
CA ASN A 134 1.16 -2.75 -9.65
C ASN A 134 2.49 -1.98 -9.66
N VAL A 135 3.24 -2.07 -8.57
CA VAL A 135 4.51 -1.36 -8.36
C VAL A 135 5.69 -2.31 -8.18
N GLY A 136 5.46 -3.63 -8.18
CA GLY A 136 6.54 -4.59 -8.05
C GLY A 136 6.09 -6.04 -8.17
N HIS A 137 7.00 -6.89 -8.65
CA HIS A 137 6.75 -8.32 -8.81
C HIS A 137 8.03 -9.10 -8.54
N ASN A 138 8.07 -9.82 -7.43
CA ASN A 138 9.18 -10.69 -7.06
C ASN A 138 8.81 -12.15 -7.35
N LYS A 139 9.61 -12.83 -8.17
CA LYS A 139 9.45 -14.26 -8.50
C LYS A 139 10.40 -15.10 -7.67
N PHE A 140 10.12 -15.21 -6.38
CA PHE A 140 10.99 -15.85 -5.38
C PHE A 140 11.45 -17.26 -5.75
N TRP A 141 10.58 -18.05 -6.39
CA TRP A 141 10.92 -19.42 -6.82
C TRP A 141 12.13 -19.50 -7.76
N LYS A 142 12.40 -18.44 -8.54
CA LYS A 142 13.57 -18.39 -9.43
C LYS A 142 14.86 -18.36 -8.65
N ASP A 143 14.91 -17.52 -7.62
CA ASP A 143 16.08 -17.39 -6.76
C ASP A 143 16.28 -18.65 -5.93
N ALA A 144 15.20 -19.19 -5.36
CA ALA A 144 15.24 -20.43 -4.61
C ALA A 144 15.78 -21.59 -5.45
N SER A 145 15.32 -21.74 -6.70
CA SER A 145 15.81 -22.78 -7.60
C SER A 145 17.26 -22.56 -8.02
N ALA A 146 17.64 -21.32 -8.34
CA ALA A 146 19.00 -20.97 -8.77
C ALA A 146 20.04 -21.21 -7.66
N VAL A 147 19.72 -20.84 -6.42
CA VAL A 147 20.63 -20.99 -5.27
C VAL A 147 20.75 -22.44 -4.82
N THR A 148 19.63 -23.18 -4.79
CA THR A 148 19.62 -24.56 -4.28
C THR A 148 20.02 -25.60 -5.32
N GLY A 149 19.87 -25.29 -6.62
CA GLY A 149 20.05 -26.22 -7.72
C GLY A 149 18.91 -27.24 -7.89
N TYR A 150 17.85 -27.16 -7.08
CA TYR A 150 16.68 -28.02 -7.15
C TYR A 150 15.47 -27.27 -7.73
N PRO A 151 14.50 -27.98 -8.34
CA PRO A 151 13.19 -27.40 -8.63
C PRO A 151 12.52 -26.89 -7.34
N ALA A 152 11.92 -25.71 -7.40
CA ALA A 152 11.23 -25.08 -6.27
C ALA A 152 9.72 -24.99 -6.54
N LEU A 153 8.90 -25.03 -5.49
CA LEU A 153 7.48 -24.67 -5.58
C LEU A 153 7.35 -23.21 -6.06
N ARG A 154 6.38 -22.93 -6.93
CA ARG A 154 6.19 -21.58 -7.46
C ARG A 154 5.66 -20.67 -6.36
N VAL A 155 6.39 -19.58 -6.09
CA VAL A 155 6.02 -18.51 -5.15
C VAL A 155 6.33 -17.18 -5.80
N GLU A 156 5.32 -16.33 -5.95
CA GLU A 156 5.44 -14.99 -6.53
C GLU A 156 4.78 -13.96 -5.61
N ILE A 157 5.44 -12.83 -5.39
CA ILE A 157 4.99 -11.76 -4.49
C ILE A 157 4.74 -10.52 -5.34
N LEU A 158 3.48 -10.10 -5.42
CA LEU A 158 3.04 -8.93 -6.16
C LEU A 158 2.81 -7.78 -5.20
N GLN A 159 3.12 -6.57 -5.64
CA GLN A 159 3.09 -5.36 -4.85
C GLN A 159 2.16 -4.35 -5.50
N PHE A 160 1.16 -3.90 -4.74
CA PHE A 160 0.14 -2.95 -5.18
C PHE A 160 0.19 -1.70 -4.30
N CYS A 161 0.01 -0.52 -4.90
CA CYS A 161 0.09 0.74 -4.17
C CYS A 161 -0.81 1.82 -4.77
N ASP A 162 -1.41 2.61 -3.88
CA ASP A 162 -2.01 3.90 -4.15
C ASP A 162 -1.04 4.91 -3.56
N ALA A 163 -0.32 5.62 -4.42
CA ALA A 163 0.83 6.41 -4.01
C ALA A 163 0.46 7.52 -3.03
N VAL A 164 -0.77 8.05 -3.12
CA VAL A 164 -1.13 9.21 -2.33
C VAL A 164 -1.80 8.81 -1.01
N VAL A 165 -2.55 7.70 -0.96
CA VAL A 165 -2.85 7.08 0.35
C VAL A 165 -1.57 6.67 1.05
N GLY A 166 -0.62 6.10 0.31
CA GLY A 166 0.71 5.76 0.82
C GLY A 166 1.41 6.98 1.42
N ARG A 167 1.39 8.13 0.73
CA ARG A 167 1.95 9.37 1.26
C ARG A 167 1.27 9.82 2.55
N ARG A 168 -0.07 9.87 2.59
CA ARG A 168 -0.83 10.26 3.79
C ARG A 168 -0.57 9.34 4.98
N MET A 169 -0.46 8.03 4.75
CA MET A 169 -0.13 7.08 5.80
C MET A 169 1.29 7.30 6.34
N LEU A 170 2.25 7.66 5.49
CA LEU A 170 3.60 8.01 5.93
C LEU A 170 3.67 9.35 6.65
N ASP A 171 2.81 10.31 6.29
CA ASP A 171 2.66 11.58 7.02
C ASP A 171 2.11 11.32 8.43
N PHE A 172 1.18 10.37 8.57
CA PHE A 172 0.68 9.91 9.86
C PHE A 172 1.72 9.12 10.66
N SER A 173 2.41 8.15 10.05
CA SER A 173 3.46 7.36 10.71
C SER A 173 4.48 6.87 9.69
N PRO A 174 5.73 7.39 9.74
CA PRO A 174 6.81 6.91 8.88
C PRO A 174 7.10 5.40 9.06
N GLU A 175 6.83 4.84 10.23
CA GLU A 175 6.97 3.41 10.53
C GLU A 175 6.06 2.54 9.66
N PHE A 176 4.95 3.09 9.15
CA PHE A 176 4.05 2.36 8.25
C PHE A 176 4.73 1.96 6.94
N SER A 177 5.89 2.56 6.61
CA SER A 177 6.74 2.20 5.46
C SER A 177 7.08 0.70 5.37
N ILE A 178 7.11 -0.04 6.48
CA ILE A 178 7.40 -1.49 6.48
C ILE A 178 6.22 -2.35 6.00
N PHE A 179 5.03 -1.76 5.93
CA PHE A 179 3.79 -2.42 5.52
C PHE A 179 3.38 -2.08 4.08
N ILE A 180 4.02 -1.09 3.46
CA ILE A 180 3.80 -0.69 2.06
C ILE A 180 5.00 -1.07 1.16
N PRO A 181 4.80 -1.30 -0.15
CA PRO A 181 3.51 -1.47 -0.82
C PRO A 181 2.74 -2.69 -0.31
N CYS A 182 1.42 -2.70 -0.49
CA CYS A 182 0.59 -3.84 -0.11
C CYS A 182 1.01 -5.07 -0.93
N ARG A 183 1.17 -6.23 -0.28
CA ARG A 183 1.70 -7.44 -0.92
C ARG A 183 0.65 -8.52 -1.01
N ILE A 184 0.53 -9.16 -2.17
CA ILE A 184 -0.18 -10.44 -2.32
C ILE A 184 0.84 -11.48 -2.76
N THR A 185 1.02 -12.51 -1.95
CA THR A 185 1.80 -13.69 -2.30
C THR A 185 0.88 -14.70 -2.97
N VAL A 186 1.25 -15.18 -4.16
CA VAL A 186 0.68 -16.36 -4.80
C VAL A 186 1.67 -17.50 -4.66
N MET A 187 1.23 -18.64 -4.15
CA MET A 187 2.11 -19.79 -3.94
C MET A 187 1.43 -21.12 -4.23
N GLU A 188 2.22 -22.07 -4.70
CA GLU A 188 1.87 -23.48 -4.73
C GLU A 188 2.20 -24.14 -3.40
N ASP A 189 1.30 -24.98 -2.89
CA ASP A 189 1.63 -25.91 -1.82
C ASP A 189 2.08 -27.28 -2.36
N ALA A 190 2.42 -28.20 -1.45
CA ALA A 190 2.92 -29.52 -1.83
C ALA A 190 1.87 -30.43 -2.49
N ASN A 191 0.57 -30.11 -2.40
CA ASN A 191 -0.51 -30.82 -3.09
C ASN A 191 -0.74 -30.27 -4.51
N GLY A 192 -0.08 -29.16 -4.87
CA GLY A 192 -0.32 -28.43 -6.11
C GLY A 192 -1.47 -27.42 -6.02
N ASP A 193 -2.01 -27.18 -4.82
CA ASP A 193 -3.03 -26.14 -4.63
C ASP A 193 -2.38 -24.75 -4.71
N ILE A 194 -3.08 -23.82 -5.36
CA ILE A 194 -2.65 -22.42 -5.46
C ILE A 194 -3.33 -21.60 -4.37
N TRP A 195 -2.52 -20.85 -3.61
CA TRP A 195 -2.96 -19.99 -2.53
C TRP A 195 -2.57 -18.55 -2.78
N LEU A 196 -3.49 -17.63 -2.51
CA LEU A 196 -3.25 -16.20 -2.43
C LEU A 196 -3.26 -15.80 -0.96
N MET A 197 -2.25 -15.05 -0.52
CA MET A 197 -2.09 -14.64 0.88
C MET A 197 -1.65 -13.18 0.96
N THR A 198 -2.16 -12.46 1.95
CA THR A 198 -1.75 -11.08 2.28
C THR A 198 -1.82 -10.84 3.78
N LEU A 199 -1.18 -9.76 4.25
CA LEU A 199 -1.42 -9.27 5.61
C LEU A 199 -2.91 -9.00 5.76
N ASP A 200 -3.52 -9.44 6.86
CA ASP A 200 -4.90 -9.10 7.14
C ASP A 200 -5.04 -7.58 7.38
N TRP A 201 -5.64 -6.91 6.40
CA TRP A 201 -5.89 -5.48 6.41
C TRP A 201 -7.22 -5.11 7.07
N ASP A 202 -8.00 -6.08 7.55
CA ASP A 202 -9.09 -5.77 8.47
C ASP A 202 -8.49 -5.32 9.80
N VAL A 203 -8.36 -4.00 9.98
CA VAL A 203 -7.83 -3.38 11.19
C VAL A 203 -8.91 -3.04 12.20
N SER A 204 -10.14 -3.57 12.07
CA SER A 204 -11.22 -3.30 13.01
C SER A 204 -10.88 -3.70 14.46
N TRP A 205 -10.02 -4.70 14.64
CA TRP A 205 -9.50 -5.11 15.96
C TRP A 205 -8.53 -4.11 16.59
N LEU A 206 -8.01 -3.15 15.82
CA LEU A 206 -7.23 -2.02 16.32
C LEU A 206 -8.10 -0.85 16.79
N ALA A 207 -9.43 -0.95 16.79
CA ALA A 207 -10.32 0.14 17.21
C ALA A 207 -9.99 0.70 18.62
N ASN A 208 -9.41 -0.11 19.50
CA ASN A 208 -8.98 0.32 20.83
C ASN A 208 -7.57 0.94 20.88
N ALA A 209 -6.77 0.78 19.83
CA ALA A 209 -5.46 1.43 19.67
C ALA A 209 -5.59 2.88 19.18
N TRP A 210 -6.80 3.31 18.84
CA TRP A 210 -7.12 4.67 18.39
C TRP A 210 -7.30 5.52 19.66
N HIS A 211 -6.19 5.82 20.31
CA HIS A 211 -6.19 6.78 21.39
C HIS A 211 -6.48 8.18 20.82
N PRO A 212 -7.00 9.13 21.63
CA PRO A 212 -7.28 10.49 21.16
C PRO A 212 -6.06 11.23 20.59
N ASP A 213 -4.84 10.79 20.94
CA ASP A 213 -3.57 11.33 20.47
C ASP A 213 -2.99 10.58 19.25
N SER A 214 -3.68 9.55 18.75
CA SER A 214 -3.25 8.72 17.61
C SER A 214 -4.39 8.36 16.65
N GLU A 215 -5.48 9.12 16.66
CA GLU A 215 -6.64 8.86 15.80
C GLU A 215 -6.34 9.22 14.34
N LEU A 216 -6.67 8.30 13.43
CA LEU A 216 -6.65 8.57 11.99
C LEU A 216 -7.70 9.64 11.67
N SER A 217 -7.41 10.54 10.73
CA SER A 217 -8.45 11.42 10.19
C SER A 217 -9.55 10.60 9.51
N ASP A 218 -10.77 11.14 9.43
CA ASP A 218 -11.89 10.45 8.78
C ASP A 218 -11.57 10.09 7.32
N GLN A 219 -10.89 11.00 6.61
CA GLN A 219 -10.40 10.75 5.27
C GLN A 219 -9.42 9.56 5.21
N LEU A 220 -8.52 9.43 6.17
CA LEU A 220 -7.53 8.35 6.20
C LEU A 220 -8.17 7.00 6.61
N LYS A 221 -9.22 7.03 7.43
CA LYS A 221 -10.06 5.85 7.73
C LYS A 221 -10.78 5.36 6.46
N GLU A 222 -11.39 6.27 5.70
CA GLU A 222 -12.03 5.93 4.43
C GLU A 222 -11.03 5.37 3.41
N ASP A 223 -9.86 5.98 3.31
CA ASP A 223 -8.77 5.48 2.48
C ASP A 223 -8.35 4.06 2.88
N ALA A 224 -8.16 3.79 4.19
CA ALA A 224 -7.78 2.48 4.68
C ALA A 224 -8.83 1.40 4.33
N LEU A 225 -10.12 1.71 4.48
CA LEU A 225 -11.23 0.82 4.08
C LEU A 225 -11.20 0.55 2.58
N ARG A 226 -11.02 1.58 1.75
CA ARG A 226 -10.92 1.43 0.30
C ARG A 226 -9.72 0.55 -0.10
N ILE A 227 -8.56 0.73 0.53
CA ILE A 227 -7.36 -0.10 0.25
C ILE A 227 -7.60 -1.56 0.64
N ARG A 228 -8.21 -1.82 1.80
CA ARG A 228 -8.63 -3.17 2.21
C ARG A 228 -9.55 -3.80 1.15
N ASP A 229 -10.57 -3.07 0.72
CA ASP A 229 -11.57 -3.57 -0.24
C ASP A 229 -10.94 -3.80 -1.63
N ALA A 230 -10.00 -2.96 -2.04
CA ALA A 230 -9.22 -3.16 -3.26
C ALA A 230 -8.35 -4.44 -3.19
N MET A 231 -7.67 -4.67 -2.07
CA MET A 231 -6.88 -5.90 -1.86
C MET A 231 -7.77 -7.15 -1.93
N GLU A 232 -8.92 -7.13 -1.26
CA GLU A 232 -9.87 -8.23 -1.27
C GLU A 232 -10.45 -8.48 -2.68
N ALA A 233 -10.77 -7.41 -3.43
CA ALA A 233 -11.24 -7.52 -4.81
C ALA A 233 -10.18 -8.15 -5.73
N ILE A 234 -8.92 -7.73 -5.60
CA ILE A 234 -7.79 -8.29 -6.36
C ILE A 234 -7.61 -9.77 -6.02
N MET A 235 -7.58 -10.13 -4.74
CA MET A 235 -7.47 -11.53 -4.31
C MET A 235 -8.66 -12.37 -4.80
N HIS A 236 -9.87 -11.82 -4.75
CA HIS A 236 -11.06 -12.51 -5.24
C HIS A 236 -11.00 -12.76 -6.75
N ALA A 237 -10.58 -11.76 -7.53
CA ALA A 237 -10.40 -11.92 -8.97
C ALA A 237 -9.32 -12.96 -9.30
N GLY A 238 -8.17 -12.88 -8.62
CA GLY A 238 -7.09 -13.85 -8.76
C GLY A 238 -7.53 -15.28 -8.44
N ALA A 239 -8.19 -15.48 -7.30
CA ALA A 239 -8.62 -16.80 -6.86
C ALA A 239 -9.65 -17.45 -7.81
N ASN A 240 -10.40 -16.68 -8.58
CA ASN A 240 -11.50 -17.17 -9.42
C ASN A 240 -11.28 -16.98 -10.93
N ALA A 241 -10.08 -16.54 -11.35
CA ALA A 241 -9.77 -16.21 -12.75
C ALA A 241 -10.81 -15.26 -13.40
N LEU A 242 -11.12 -14.15 -12.72
CA LEU A 242 -12.09 -13.16 -13.22
C LEU A 242 -11.39 -12.10 -14.07
N TRP A 243 -11.66 -12.14 -15.38
CA TRP A 243 -11.19 -11.23 -16.43
C TRP A 243 -12.14 -10.07 -16.66
#